data_AF-A0A1F8EGA6-F1
#
_entry.id   AF-A0A1F8EGA6-F1
#
_cell.length_a   1.000
_cell.length_b   1.000
_cell.length_c   1.000
_cell.angle_alpha   90.00
_cell.angle_beta   90.00
_cell.angle_gamma   90.00
#
_symmetry.space_group_name_H-M   'P 1'
#
loop_
_entity.id
_entity.type
_entity.pdbx_description
1 polymer ?
#
loop_
_entity_poly.entity_id
_entity_poly.type
_entity_poly.pdbx_seq_one_letter_code
_entity_poly.pdbx_strand_id
1 'polypeptide(L)'
;MDIPEIINTPVITDSKKSNKKLLIVLVIVIILGLGGGGYWYVMIYQPAQYAKAIFALEIELQAYGTQSGQSQFRWRYDYDTALNALDKHEVFFAQFNKKIEALNPPPFDQEMKELKENLLFFGGGFTGGVNNGRRTIVFVKDAIEIYKIYYPESTTIRETLPPELRSSQPSVPRSQPYDLGTAIDFWKSLLASAKPYADRMFNQDPINLGDNYFSDLKSLWGEMSRAHNTVLPVLEQKFGRNYPLSSLPHQQELEKIIPGAASLDKIDEFLQKLESVIIRGSAEGILQSAIYSQSSDSQERSQSMNESLKKLKEKYVQ
;
A
#
# COMPACT_ATOMS: atom_id res chain seq x y z
N MET A 1 -54.96 75.86 76.38
CA MET A 1 -55.53 74.99 75.33
C MET A 1 -54.67 75.14 74.10
N ASP A 2 -54.37 74.00 73.49
CA ASP A 2 -53.96 73.77 72.11
C ASP A 2 -52.57 74.16 71.59
N ILE A 3 -52.12 73.23 70.74
CA ILE A 3 -50.82 72.93 70.13
C ILE A 3 -50.86 73.44 68.65
N PRO A 4 -49.91 73.09 67.77
CA PRO A 4 -48.58 73.63 67.44
C PRO A 4 -48.54 74.38 66.08
N GLU A 5 -47.36 74.81 65.62
CA GLU A 5 -47.01 74.64 64.19
C GLU A 5 -45.49 74.41 63.99
N ILE A 6 -45.18 73.37 63.21
CA ILE A 6 -43.85 72.86 62.89
C ILE A 6 -43.48 73.36 61.49
N ILE A 7 -42.30 73.96 61.33
CA ILE A 7 -41.76 74.36 60.02
C ILE A 7 -40.88 73.24 59.46
N ASN A 8 -41.26 72.74 58.29
CA ASN A 8 -40.52 71.81 57.44
C ASN A 8 -39.25 72.45 56.85
N THR A 9 -38.17 71.67 56.78
CA THR A 9 -37.09 71.85 55.78
C THR A 9 -36.70 70.49 55.18
N PRO A 10 -36.21 70.46 53.93
CA PRO A 10 -36.37 69.32 53.04
C PRO A 10 -35.33 68.22 53.29
N VAL A 11 -35.80 66.99 53.11
CA VAL A 11 -35.00 65.76 53.02
C VAL A 11 -34.13 65.83 51.76
N ILE A 12 -32.82 65.90 51.94
CA ILE A 12 -31.86 65.61 50.87
C ILE A 12 -31.75 64.09 50.75
N THR A 13 -32.30 63.58 49.66
CA THR A 13 -32.10 62.23 49.15
C THR A 13 -30.62 61.94 48.90
N ASP A 14 -30.11 60.83 49.40
CA ASP A 14 -28.89 60.25 48.84
C ASP A 14 -28.86 58.70 48.96
N SER A 15 -29.69 58.02 48.17
CA SER A 15 -29.67 56.55 48.03
C SER A 15 -29.09 56.11 46.69
N LYS A 16 -27.90 56.62 46.30
CA LYS A 16 -27.30 56.32 45.00
C LYS A 16 -25.84 55.88 45.05
N LYS A 17 -25.43 55.05 46.03
CA LYS A 17 -24.06 54.50 46.06
C LYS A 17 -23.87 53.02 46.41
N SER A 18 -24.91 52.23 46.68
CA SER A 18 -24.73 50.85 47.15
C SER A 18 -24.83 49.75 46.07
N ASN A 19 -25.73 49.87 45.08
CA ASN A 19 -26.04 48.73 44.19
C ASN A 19 -25.06 48.51 43.03
N LYS A 20 -24.28 49.52 42.62
CA LYS A 20 -23.29 49.37 41.53
C LYS A 20 -22.11 48.47 41.92
N LYS A 21 -21.64 48.54 43.17
CA LYS A 21 -20.54 47.69 43.66
C LYS A 21 -20.96 46.22 43.72
N LEU A 22 -22.18 45.95 44.18
CA LEU A 22 -22.71 44.58 44.29
C LEU A 22 -22.94 43.93 42.92
N LEU A 23 -23.40 44.71 41.93
CA LEU A 23 -23.58 44.25 40.56
C LEU A 23 -22.24 43.99 39.84
N ILE A 24 -21.22 44.82 40.08
CA ILE A 24 -19.86 44.60 39.54
C ILE A 24 -19.22 43.34 40.15
N VAL A 25 -19.36 43.13 41.46
CA VAL A 25 -18.86 41.91 42.12
C VAL A 25 -19.55 40.67 41.56
N LEU A 26 -20.88 40.71 41.33
CA LEU A 26 -21.62 39.60 40.75
C LEU A 26 -21.15 39.27 39.32
N VAL A 27 -20.93 40.29 38.49
CA VAL A 27 -20.40 40.11 37.13
C VAL A 27 -18.99 39.53 37.15
N ILE A 28 -18.12 39.97 38.07
CA ILE A 28 -16.76 39.41 38.22
C ILE A 28 -16.83 37.95 38.68
N VAL A 29 -17.72 37.58 39.61
CA VAL A 29 -17.90 36.20 40.05
C VAL A 29 -18.45 35.32 38.94
N ILE A 30 -19.35 35.82 38.09
CA ILE A 30 -19.86 35.10 36.91
C ILE A 30 -18.74 34.93 35.87
N ILE A 31 -17.94 35.95 35.60
CA ILE A 31 -16.80 35.88 34.67
C ILE A 31 -15.72 34.92 35.22
N LEU A 32 -15.44 34.93 36.52
CA LEU A 32 -14.49 34.02 37.16
C LEU A 32 -15.04 32.59 37.25
N GLY A 33 -16.35 32.42 37.45
CA GLY A 33 -17.01 31.11 37.46
C GLY A 33 -17.12 30.48 36.07
N LEU A 34 -17.48 31.28 35.06
CA LEU A 34 -17.48 30.85 33.65
C LEU A 34 -16.05 30.68 33.11
N GLY A 35 -15.13 31.54 33.52
CA GLY A 35 -13.71 31.45 33.20
C GLY A 35 -13.05 30.24 33.87
N GLY A 36 -13.37 29.97 35.14
CA GLY A 36 -12.87 28.80 35.88
C GLY A 36 -13.47 27.49 35.39
N GLY A 37 -14.77 27.45 35.08
CA GLY A 37 -15.44 26.30 34.47
C GLY A 37 -14.93 26.03 33.05
N GLY A 38 -14.78 27.07 32.23
CA GLY A 38 -14.18 26.98 30.89
C GLY A 38 -12.70 26.55 30.93
N TYR A 39 -11.93 27.11 31.87
CA TYR A 39 -10.53 26.71 32.09
C TYR A 39 -10.42 25.26 32.53
N TRP A 40 -11.21 24.80 33.51
CA TRP A 40 -11.24 23.41 33.94
C TRP A 40 -11.63 22.48 32.78
N TYR A 41 -12.64 22.85 32.00
CA TYR A 41 -13.07 22.07 30.85
C TYR A 41 -11.96 21.95 29.79
N VAL A 42 -11.32 23.06 29.41
CA VAL A 42 -10.32 23.10 28.32
C VAL A 42 -8.95 22.56 28.77
N MET A 43 -8.55 22.79 30.02
CA MET A 43 -7.19 22.47 30.51
C MET A 43 -7.10 21.14 31.25
N ILE A 44 -8.22 20.59 31.76
CA ILE A 44 -8.23 19.37 32.57
C ILE A 44 -9.12 18.29 31.94
N TYR A 45 -10.40 18.59 31.69
CA TYR A 45 -11.35 17.58 31.22
C TYR A 45 -11.14 17.17 29.75
N GLN A 46 -11.07 18.14 28.84
CA GLN A 46 -10.91 17.89 27.40
C GLN A 46 -9.60 17.14 27.06
N PRO A 47 -8.44 17.48 27.65
CA PRO A 47 -7.20 16.73 27.43
C PRO A 47 -7.27 15.29 27.95
N ALA A 48 -7.89 15.06 29.10
CA ALA A 48 -8.06 13.71 29.66
C ALA A 48 -9.00 12.84 28.80
N GLN A 49 -10.11 13.41 28.30
CA GLN A 49 -11.01 12.71 27.38
C GLN A 49 -10.33 12.39 26.04
N TYR A 50 -9.56 13.35 25.50
CA TYR A 50 -8.77 13.13 24.30
C TYR A 50 -7.75 11.99 24.50
N ALA A 51 -7.00 12.00 25.60
CA ALA A 51 -6.04 10.95 25.92
C ALA A 51 -6.70 9.57 26.03
N LYS A 52 -7.86 9.47 26.69
CA LYS A 52 -8.63 8.23 26.77
C LYS A 52 -9.05 7.70 25.40
N ALA A 53 -9.48 8.59 24.49
CA ALA A 53 -9.84 8.22 23.13
C ALA A 53 -8.63 7.74 22.31
N ILE A 54 -7.47 8.41 22.47
CA ILE A 54 -6.21 7.97 21.85
C ILE A 54 -5.77 6.59 22.36
N PHE A 55 -5.86 6.32 23.67
CA PHE A 55 -5.53 5.00 24.21
C PHE A 55 -6.46 3.90 23.69
N ALA A 56 -7.75 4.20 23.49
CA ALA A 56 -8.67 3.26 22.86
C ALA A 56 -8.27 2.93 21.42
N LEU A 57 -7.84 3.94 20.65
CA LEU A 57 -7.30 3.75 19.30
C LEU A 57 -5.98 2.96 19.31
N GLU A 58 -5.10 3.23 20.27
CA GLU A 58 -3.86 2.47 20.41
C GLU A 58 -4.13 0.98 20.68
N ILE A 59 -5.06 0.66 21.58
CA ILE A 59 -5.48 -0.73 21.86
C ILE A 59 -6.05 -1.38 20.60
N GLU A 60 -6.90 -0.67 19.85
CA GLU A 60 -7.46 -1.16 18.59
C GLU A 60 -6.37 -1.43 17.55
N LEU A 61 -5.37 -0.55 17.44
CA LEU A 61 -4.22 -0.72 16.55
C LEU A 61 -3.34 -1.91 16.96
N GLN A 62 -3.07 -2.08 18.26
CA GLN A 62 -2.32 -3.22 18.79
C GLN A 62 -3.05 -4.55 18.58
N ALA A 63 -4.36 -4.57 18.81
CA ALA A 63 -5.20 -5.73 18.56
C ALA A 63 -5.18 -6.09 17.06
N TYR A 64 -5.32 -5.10 16.18
CA TYR A 64 -5.20 -5.30 14.74
C TYR A 64 -3.83 -5.86 14.36
N GLY A 65 -2.74 -5.26 14.84
CA GLY A 65 -1.37 -5.73 14.56
C GLY A 65 -1.14 -7.19 14.97
N THR A 66 -1.68 -7.59 16.14
CA THR A 66 -1.61 -8.96 16.65
C THR A 66 -2.40 -9.94 15.77
N GLN A 67 -3.57 -9.53 15.28
CA GLN A 67 -4.40 -10.34 14.38
C GLN A 67 -3.81 -10.43 12.96
N SER A 68 -3.32 -9.31 12.42
CA SER A 68 -2.74 -9.25 11.08
C SER A 68 -1.39 -9.93 10.97
N GLY A 69 -0.66 -10.06 12.09
CA GLY A 69 0.65 -10.72 12.15
C GLY A 69 0.60 -12.25 12.13
N GLN A 70 -0.57 -12.87 12.28
CA GLN A 70 -0.71 -14.32 12.13
C GLN A 70 -0.83 -14.68 10.64
N SER A 71 0.24 -15.22 10.05
CA SER A 71 0.24 -15.60 8.65
C SER A 71 -0.76 -16.75 8.39
N GLN A 72 -1.82 -16.46 7.63
CA GLN A 72 -2.84 -17.44 7.21
C GLN A 72 -2.57 -18.00 5.81
N PHE A 73 -1.38 -17.76 5.26
CA PHE A 73 -1.03 -18.20 3.91
C PHE A 73 -0.96 -19.72 3.86
N ARG A 74 -1.77 -20.32 2.98
CA ARG A 74 -1.79 -21.78 2.80
C ARG A 74 -0.53 -22.27 2.07
N TRP A 75 0.05 -21.42 1.23
CA TRP A 75 1.25 -21.70 0.43
C TRP A 75 1.82 -20.40 -0.16
N ARG A 76 3.01 -20.48 -0.77
CA ARG A 76 3.85 -19.32 -1.18
C ARG A 76 3.14 -18.27 -2.05
N TYR A 77 2.25 -18.69 -2.96
CA TYR A 77 1.56 -17.81 -3.89
C TYR A 77 0.04 -17.82 -3.71
N ASP A 78 -0.42 -18.00 -2.46
CA ASP A 78 -1.82 -17.87 -2.07
C ASP A 78 -2.29 -16.40 -2.13
N TYR A 79 -2.35 -15.87 -3.35
CA TYR A 79 -2.66 -14.47 -3.63
C TYR A 79 -4.08 -14.08 -3.25
N ASP A 80 -5.01 -15.03 -3.21
CA ASP A 80 -6.38 -14.76 -2.77
C ASP A 80 -6.39 -14.39 -1.27
N THR A 81 -5.58 -15.09 -0.47
CA THR A 81 -5.37 -14.74 0.95
C THR A 81 -4.68 -13.38 1.09
N ALA A 82 -3.68 -13.07 0.25
CA ALA A 82 -3.03 -11.76 0.26
C ALA A 82 -4.02 -10.63 -0.09
N LEU A 83 -4.82 -10.79 -1.15
CA LEU A 83 -5.81 -9.80 -1.58
C LEU A 83 -6.86 -9.56 -0.48
N ASN A 84 -7.40 -10.63 0.12
CA ASN A 84 -8.33 -10.51 1.25
C ASN A 84 -7.70 -9.80 2.45
N ALA A 85 -6.43 -10.08 2.76
CA ALA A 85 -5.71 -9.39 3.83
C ALA A 85 -5.53 -7.89 3.52
N LEU A 86 -5.18 -7.54 2.27
CA LEU A 86 -5.10 -6.16 1.81
C LEU A 86 -6.45 -5.43 1.90
N ASP A 87 -7.55 -6.07 1.54
CA ASP A 87 -8.91 -5.50 1.63
C ASP A 87 -9.29 -5.24 3.09
N LYS A 88 -9.04 -6.21 3.99
CA LYS A 88 -9.27 -6.03 5.43
C LYS A 88 -8.42 -4.90 6.00
N HIS A 89 -7.18 -4.78 5.55
CA HIS A 89 -6.26 -3.72 5.96
C HIS A 89 -6.77 -2.34 5.54
N GLU A 90 -7.18 -2.18 4.29
CA GLU A 90 -7.76 -0.93 3.79
C GLU A 90 -9.04 -0.55 4.55
N VAL A 91 -9.95 -1.50 4.76
CA VAL A 91 -11.20 -1.25 5.50
C VAL A 91 -10.92 -0.84 6.94
N PHE A 92 -9.99 -1.52 7.62
CA PHE A 92 -9.59 -1.17 8.98
C PHE A 92 -9.05 0.26 9.04
N PHE A 93 -8.07 0.61 8.21
CA PHE A 93 -7.46 1.94 8.25
C PHE A 93 -8.42 3.05 7.78
N ALA A 94 -9.35 2.77 6.87
CA ALA A 94 -10.41 3.70 6.51
C ALA A 94 -11.34 4.00 7.71
N GLN A 95 -11.67 3.00 8.52
CA GLN A 95 -12.47 3.20 9.75
C GLN A 95 -11.65 3.87 10.85
N PHE A 96 -10.38 3.48 11.02
CA PHE A 96 -9.45 4.04 11.98
C PHE A 96 -9.22 5.53 11.74
N ASN A 97 -8.98 5.93 10.48
CA ASN A 97 -8.81 7.34 10.09
C ASN A 97 -10.06 8.17 10.41
N LYS A 98 -11.25 7.67 10.11
CA LYS A 98 -12.50 8.37 10.47
C LYS A 98 -12.62 8.61 11.98
N LYS A 99 -12.18 7.66 12.80
CA LYS A 99 -12.17 7.81 14.26
C LYS A 99 -11.15 8.87 14.69
N ILE A 100 -9.95 8.89 14.10
CA ILE A 100 -8.93 9.91 14.38
C ILE A 100 -9.40 11.30 13.95
N GLU A 101 -10.00 11.43 12.76
CA GLU A 101 -10.53 12.68 12.22
C GLU A 101 -11.55 13.31 13.16
N ALA A 102 -12.43 12.48 13.74
CA ALA A 102 -13.45 12.89 14.71
C ALA A 102 -12.88 13.35 16.06
N LEU A 103 -11.60 13.07 16.36
CA LEU A 103 -10.98 13.56 17.59
C LEU A 103 -10.69 15.06 17.51
N ASN A 104 -11.12 15.81 18.51
CA ASN A 104 -10.83 17.22 18.63
C ASN A 104 -9.69 17.44 19.64
N PRO A 105 -8.44 17.70 19.20
CA PRO A 105 -7.35 17.96 20.11
C PRO A 105 -7.62 19.24 20.91
N PRO A 106 -7.14 19.34 22.16
CA PRO A 106 -7.29 20.55 22.95
C PRO A 106 -6.67 21.76 22.22
N PRO A 107 -7.33 22.93 22.24
CA PRO A 107 -6.96 24.07 21.40
C PRO A 107 -5.55 24.62 21.67
N PHE A 108 -5.01 24.41 22.87
CA PHE A 108 -3.70 24.93 23.31
C PHE A 108 -2.65 23.84 23.58
N ASP A 109 -2.91 22.60 23.16
CA ASP A 109 -1.96 21.48 23.32
C ASP A 109 -1.41 21.09 21.94
N GLN A 110 -0.23 21.63 21.61
CA GLN A 110 0.40 21.42 20.31
C GLN A 110 0.90 19.97 20.13
N GLU A 111 1.37 19.33 21.21
CA GLU A 111 1.80 17.93 21.16
C GLU A 111 0.65 17.00 20.78
N MET A 112 -0.56 17.23 21.31
CA MET A 112 -1.74 16.44 20.95
C MET A 112 -2.21 16.67 19.51
N LYS A 113 -2.01 17.87 18.96
CA LYS A 113 -2.28 18.16 17.54
C LYS A 113 -1.31 17.42 16.64
N GLU A 114 0.00 17.50 16.93
CA GLU A 114 1.05 16.79 16.20
C GLU A 114 0.83 15.27 16.25
N LEU A 115 0.40 14.73 17.41
CA LEU A 115 0.03 13.32 17.53
C LEU A 115 -1.13 12.93 16.61
N LYS A 116 -2.18 13.77 16.50
CA LYS A 116 -3.30 13.53 15.58
C LYS A 116 -2.81 13.49 14.13
N GLU A 117 -2.00 14.47 13.74
CA GLU A 117 -1.46 14.55 12.38
C GLU A 117 -0.58 13.34 12.04
N ASN A 118 0.27 12.90 12.98
CA ASN A 118 1.06 11.69 12.81
C ASN A 118 0.19 10.44 12.68
N LEU A 119 -0.87 10.29 13.49
CA LEU A 119 -1.82 9.18 13.39
C LEU A 119 -2.56 9.16 12.04
N LEU A 120 -3.01 10.32 11.56
CA LEU A 120 -3.65 10.45 10.24
C LEU A 120 -2.68 10.12 9.10
N PHE A 121 -1.43 10.58 9.21
CA PHE A 121 -0.39 10.25 8.25
C PHE A 121 -0.14 8.75 8.18
N PHE A 122 -0.03 8.09 9.34
CA PHE A 122 0.11 6.64 9.42
C PHE A 122 -1.02 5.96 8.66
N GLY A 123 -2.27 6.25 9.00
CA GLY A 123 -3.40 5.60 8.35
C GLY A 123 -3.59 5.95 6.87
N GLY A 124 -3.11 7.11 6.40
CA GLY A 124 -3.12 7.49 4.98
C GLY A 124 -2.01 6.86 4.14
N GLY A 125 -0.84 6.58 4.74
CA GLY A 125 0.27 5.91 4.06
C GLY A 125 -0.05 4.49 3.59
N PHE A 126 -0.92 3.78 4.32
CA PHE A 126 -1.27 2.39 4.01
C PHE A 126 -2.12 2.22 2.74
N THR A 127 -2.94 3.22 2.34
CA THR A 127 -3.78 3.09 1.13
C THR A 127 -2.95 3.08 -0.17
N GLY A 128 -1.84 3.80 -0.19
CA GLY A 128 -0.90 3.79 -1.33
C GLY A 128 -0.17 2.45 -1.47
N GLY A 129 0.28 1.90 -0.33
CA GLY A 129 0.92 0.59 -0.27
C GLY A 129 -0.01 -0.55 -0.71
N VAL A 130 -1.28 -0.52 -0.26
CA VAL A 130 -2.30 -1.52 -0.63
C VAL A 130 -2.54 -1.57 -2.15
N ASN A 131 -2.73 -0.43 -2.80
CA ASN A 131 -2.97 -0.38 -4.25
C ASN A 131 -1.75 -0.83 -5.05
N ASN A 132 -0.53 -0.52 -4.59
CA ASN A 132 0.68 -1.07 -5.18
C ASN A 132 0.73 -2.61 -5.00
N GLY A 133 0.43 -3.12 -3.81
CA GLY A 133 0.38 -4.56 -3.54
C GLY A 133 -0.60 -5.31 -4.45
N ARG A 134 -1.81 -4.79 -4.65
CA ARG A 134 -2.80 -5.37 -5.59
C ARG A 134 -2.26 -5.45 -7.02
N ARG A 135 -1.67 -4.36 -7.52
CA ARG A 135 -1.07 -4.32 -8.86
C ARG A 135 0.10 -5.28 -9.00
N THR A 136 0.98 -5.36 -8.00
CA THR A 136 2.08 -6.32 -7.97
C THR A 136 1.57 -7.77 -7.99
N ILE A 137 0.52 -8.10 -7.24
CA ILE A 137 -0.12 -9.43 -7.29
C ILE A 137 -0.59 -9.76 -8.71
N VAL A 138 -1.30 -8.84 -9.37
CA VAL A 138 -1.77 -9.04 -10.75
C VAL A 138 -0.60 -9.24 -11.70
N PHE A 139 0.44 -8.41 -11.59
CA PHE A 139 1.65 -8.54 -12.42
C PHE A 139 2.33 -9.90 -12.25
N VAL A 140 2.50 -10.37 -11.02
CA VAL A 140 3.15 -11.67 -10.79
C VAL A 140 2.26 -12.82 -11.24
N LYS A 141 0.93 -12.74 -11.09
CA LYS A 141 0.00 -13.73 -11.65
C LYS A 141 0.15 -13.83 -13.17
N ASP A 142 0.17 -12.70 -13.87
CA ASP A 142 0.37 -12.70 -15.32
C ASP A 142 1.78 -13.19 -15.70
N ALA A 143 2.81 -12.89 -14.91
CA ALA A 143 4.16 -13.42 -15.10
C ALA A 143 4.19 -14.95 -14.98
N ILE A 144 3.51 -15.51 -13.99
CA ILE A 144 3.38 -16.97 -13.81
C ILE A 144 2.71 -17.59 -15.03
N GLU A 145 1.64 -16.98 -15.55
CA GLU A 145 0.93 -17.51 -16.72
C GLU A 145 1.78 -17.47 -18.00
N ILE A 146 2.55 -16.40 -18.22
CA ILE A 146 3.56 -16.37 -19.30
C ILE A 146 4.57 -17.49 -19.08
N TYR A 147 5.11 -17.65 -17.87
CA TYR A 147 6.14 -18.66 -17.60
C TYR A 147 5.61 -20.09 -17.80
N LYS A 148 4.33 -20.37 -17.48
CA LYS A 148 3.66 -21.66 -17.75
C LYS A 148 3.61 -22.00 -19.23
N ILE A 149 3.43 -21.01 -20.10
CA ILE A 149 3.38 -21.21 -21.55
C ILE A 149 4.74 -21.72 -22.05
N TYR A 150 5.84 -21.12 -21.59
CA TYR A 150 7.18 -21.49 -22.04
C TYR A 150 7.75 -22.72 -21.30
N TYR A 151 7.45 -22.90 -20.00
CA TYR A 151 7.95 -23.99 -19.16
C TYR A 151 6.87 -24.59 -18.23
N PRO A 152 5.88 -25.31 -18.78
CA PRO A 152 4.77 -25.87 -18.00
C PRO A 152 5.23 -26.87 -16.93
N GLU A 153 6.38 -27.54 -17.16
CA GLU A 153 6.93 -28.55 -16.26
C GLU A 153 8.01 -28.02 -15.30
N SER A 154 8.30 -26.72 -15.31
CA SER A 154 9.36 -26.17 -14.46
C SER A 154 9.06 -26.35 -12.97
N THR A 155 10.11 -26.55 -12.18
CA THR A 155 10.02 -26.59 -10.71
C THR A 155 9.42 -25.31 -10.16
N THR A 156 9.76 -24.16 -10.74
CA THR A 156 9.18 -22.86 -10.39
C THR A 156 7.66 -22.87 -10.56
N ILE A 157 7.12 -23.35 -11.69
CA ILE A 157 5.66 -23.49 -11.84
C ILE A 157 5.08 -24.47 -10.83
N ARG A 158 5.73 -25.60 -10.56
CA ARG A 158 5.26 -26.55 -9.54
C ARG A 158 5.17 -25.89 -8.16
N GLU A 159 6.11 -25.02 -7.82
CA GLU A 159 6.06 -24.24 -6.58
C GLU A 159 4.90 -23.24 -6.55
N THR A 160 4.44 -22.76 -7.71
CA THR A 160 3.22 -21.93 -7.86
C THR A 160 1.91 -22.69 -7.73
N LEU A 161 1.94 -24.02 -7.64
CA LEU A 161 0.73 -24.80 -7.42
C LEU A 161 0.50 -25.02 -5.91
N PRO A 162 -0.78 -25.08 -5.47
CA PRO A 162 -1.14 -25.62 -4.18
C PRO A 162 -0.48 -26.98 -3.94
N PRO A 163 -0.03 -27.31 -2.71
CA PRO A 163 0.68 -28.56 -2.41
C PRO A 163 -0.01 -29.82 -2.93
N GLU A 164 -1.34 -29.84 -2.91
CA GLU A 164 -2.19 -30.96 -3.33
C GLU A 164 -2.12 -31.23 -4.84
N LEU A 165 -1.74 -30.23 -5.64
CA LEU A 165 -1.70 -30.30 -7.10
C LEU A 165 -0.28 -30.51 -7.66
N ARG A 166 0.76 -30.54 -6.80
CA ARG A 166 2.17 -30.63 -7.23
C ARG A 166 2.59 -32.00 -7.75
N SER A 167 1.85 -33.06 -7.41
CA SER A 167 2.24 -34.46 -7.63
C SER A 167 1.62 -35.08 -8.89
N SER A 168 0.75 -34.37 -9.62
CA SER A 168 -0.21 -35.02 -10.53
C SER A 168 -0.03 -34.74 -12.02
N GLN A 169 0.95 -33.94 -12.45
CA GLN A 169 1.04 -33.60 -13.87
C GLN A 169 1.85 -34.64 -14.68
N PRO A 170 1.25 -35.24 -15.71
CA PRO A 170 1.97 -36.10 -16.63
C PRO A 170 2.97 -35.25 -17.41
N SER A 171 4.24 -35.64 -17.36
CA SER A 171 5.29 -35.08 -18.19
C SER A 171 4.96 -35.33 -19.66
N VAL A 172 4.42 -34.33 -20.34
CA VAL A 172 4.24 -34.38 -21.79
C VAL A 172 5.62 -34.27 -22.42
N PRO A 173 6.10 -35.29 -23.16
CA PRO A 173 7.36 -35.17 -23.86
C PRO A 173 7.23 -34.08 -24.93
N ARG A 174 8.02 -33.01 -24.82
CA ARG A 174 8.22 -32.10 -25.96
C ARG A 174 9.04 -32.84 -27.00
N SER A 175 8.41 -33.26 -28.10
CA SER A 175 9.17 -33.50 -29.32
C SER A 175 9.82 -32.18 -29.72
N GLN A 176 11.14 -32.11 -29.71
CA GLN A 176 11.84 -30.93 -30.24
C GLN A 176 11.50 -30.80 -31.73
N PRO A 177 11.21 -29.59 -32.22
CA PRO A 177 11.00 -29.38 -33.64
C PRO A 177 12.27 -29.82 -34.40
N TYR A 178 12.09 -30.61 -35.46
CA TYR A 178 13.20 -31.11 -36.27
C TYR A 178 13.51 -30.18 -37.46
N ASP A 179 12.52 -29.41 -37.90
CA ASP A 179 12.60 -28.47 -39.01
C ASP A 179 12.24 -27.04 -38.59
N LEU A 180 12.76 -26.07 -39.34
CA LEU A 180 12.60 -24.64 -39.10
C LEU A 180 11.14 -24.19 -39.09
N GLY A 181 10.30 -24.73 -39.98
CA GLY A 181 8.88 -24.40 -40.08
C GLY A 181 8.13 -24.77 -38.80
N THR A 182 8.34 -25.98 -38.31
CA THR A 182 7.75 -26.44 -37.05
C THR A 182 8.23 -25.62 -35.85
N ALA A 183 9.51 -25.21 -35.80
CA ALA A 183 10.00 -24.32 -34.76
C ALA A 183 9.36 -22.93 -34.82
N ILE A 184 9.25 -22.33 -36.02
CA ILE A 184 8.64 -21.02 -36.20
C ILE A 184 7.17 -21.04 -35.76
N ASP A 185 6.41 -22.05 -36.18
CA ASP A 185 4.99 -22.16 -35.81
C ASP A 185 4.82 -22.39 -34.30
N PHE A 186 5.69 -23.21 -33.70
CA PHE A 186 5.74 -23.40 -32.25
C PHE A 186 5.97 -22.08 -31.51
N TRP A 187 7.00 -21.32 -31.88
CA TRP A 187 7.33 -20.03 -31.26
C TRP A 187 6.23 -18.98 -31.47
N LYS A 188 5.65 -18.90 -32.68
CA LYS A 188 4.49 -18.03 -32.96
C LYS A 188 3.30 -18.37 -32.05
N SER A 189 3.02 -19.65 -31.85
CA SER A 189 1.95 -20.12 -30.96
C SER A 189 2.18 -19.71 -29.50
N LEU A 190 3.41 -19.90 -29.00
CA LEU A 190 3.78 -19.49 -27.64
C LEU A 190 3.64 -17.98 -27.45
N LEU A 191 4.17 -17.18 -28.39
CA LEU A 191 4.10 -15.72 -28.30
C LEU A 191 2.65 -15.22 -28.36
N ALA A 192 1.83 -15.77 -29.25
CA ALA A 192 0.41 -15.44 -29.35
C ALA A 192 -0.34 -15.76 -28.05
N SER A 193 -0.01 -16.89 -27.40
CA SER A 193 -0.58 -17.30 -26.13
C SER A 193 -0.13 -16.40 -24.97
N ALA A 194 1.13 -15.96 -24.97
CA ALA A 194 1.70 -15.12 -23.92
C ALA A 194 1.27 -13.64 -24.03
N LYS A 195 0.96 -13.16 -25.24
CA LYS A 195 0.68 -11.75 -25.52
C LYS A 195 -0.41 -11.14 -24.63
N PRO A 196 -1.58 -11.76 -24.40
CA PRO A 196 -2.62 -11.15 -23.57
C PRO A 196 -2.18 -10.90 -22.13
N TYR A 197 -1.32 -11.77 -21.58
CA TYR A 197 -0.76 -11.62 -20.24
C TYR A 197 0.28 -10.50 -20.22
N ALA A 198 1.17 -10.45 -21.20
CA ALA A 198 2.17 -9.40 -21.32
C ALA A 198 1.54 -8.02 -21.53
N ASP A 199 0.50 -7.93 -22.36
CA ASP A 199 -0.26 -6.69 -22.57
C ASP A 199 -0.85 -6.19 -21.24
N ARG A 200 -1.46 -7.06 -20.42
CA ARG A 200 -1.96 -6.69 -19.10
C ARG A 200 -0.84 -6.24 -18.15
N MET A 201 0.29 -6.96 -18.14
CA MET A 201 1.44 -6.64 -17.31
C MET A 201 2.04 -5.26 -17.61
N PHE A 202 2.14 -4.89 -18.89
CA PHE A 202 2.92 -3.73 -19.33
C PHE A 202 2.08 -2.49 -19.73
N ASN A 203 0.75 -2.61 -19.79
CA ASN A 203 -0.18 -1.50 -20.01
C ASN A 203 -0.71 -0.85 -18.73
N GLN A 204 -0.30 -1.33 -17.56
CA GLN A 204 -0.53 -0.68 -16.28
C GLN A 204 0.63 0.28 -15.92
N ASP A 205 0.40 1.12 -14.90
CA ASP A 205 1.45 1.96 -14.34
C ASP A 205 2.64 1.12 -13.87
N PRO A 206 3.87 1.65 -13.96
CA PRO A 206 5.05 0.97 -13.46
C PRO A 206 4.90 0.57 -12.00
N ILE A 207 5.08 -0.72 -11.72
CA ILE A 207 5.14 -1.23 -10.36
C ILE A 207 6.58 -1.26 -9.86
N ASN A 208 6.78 -0.93 -8.59
CA ASN A 208 8.10 -1.03 -7.97
C ASN A 208 8.37 -2.48 -7.57
N LEU A 209 9.19 -3.16 -8.37
CA LEU A 209 9.67 -4.53 -8.14
C LEU A 209 11.11 -4.57 -7.59
N GLY A 210 11.69 -3.41 -7.26
CA GLY A 210 13.14 -3.24 -7.15
C GLY A 210 13.83 -3.13 -8.51
N ASP A 211 15.11 -2.70 -8.52
CA ASP A 211 16.08 -2.69 -9.63
C ASP A 211 15.53 -2.66 -11.08
N ASN A 212 14.89 -1.56 -11.52
CA ASN A 212 14.44 -1.34 -12.91
C ASN A 212 13.72 -2.54 -13.59
N TYR A 213 13.15 -3.47 -12.81
CA TYR A 213 12.70 -4.76 -13.34
C TYR A 213 11.57 -4.60 -14.35
N PHE A 214 10.64 -3.69 -14.06
CA PHE A 214 9.52 -3.39 -14.92
C PHE A 214 9.95 -2.87 -16.30
N SER A 215 10.86 -1.89 -16.34
CA SER A 215 11.35 -1.30 -17.60
C SER A 215 12.11 -2.32 -18.43
N ASP A 216 12.97 -3.12 -17.79
CA ASP A 216 13.78 -4.12 -18.49
C ASP A 216 12.91 -5.22 -19.08
N LEU A 217 11.96 -5.77 -18.31
CA LEU A 217 11.03 -6.80 -18.79
C LEU A 217 10.18 -6.28 -19.96
N LYS A 218 9.74 -5.02 -19.89
CA LYS A 218 8.99 -4.38 -20.98
C LYS A 218 9.86 -4.21 -22.24
N SER A 219 11.13 -3.84 -22.08
CA SER A 219 12.08 -3.74 -23.20
C SER A 219 12.31 -5.10 -23.85
N LEU A 220 12.62 -6.11 -23.05
CA LEU A 220 12.87 -7.48 -23.51
C LEU A 220 11.65 -8.06 -24.23
N TRP A 221 10.45 -7.86 -23.69
CA TRP A 221 9.20 -8.25 -24.35
C TRP A 221 9.03 -7.56 -25.72
N GLY A 222 9.31 -6.25 -25.79
CA GLY A 222 9.24 -5.48 -27.03
C GLY A 222 10.28 -5.89 -28.08
N GLU A 223 11.49 -6.24 -27.65
CA GLU A 223 12.54 -6.79 -28.52
C GLU A 223 12.16 -8.17 -29.05
N MET A 224 11.74 -9.09 -28.18
CA MET A 224 11.30 -10.43 -28.56
C MET A 224 10.11 -10.39 -29.53
N SER A 225 9.12 -9.54 -29.26
CA SER A 225 7.93 -9.39 -30.11
C SER A 225 8.30 -8.86 -31.50
N ARG A 226 9.21 -7.88 -31.56
CA ARG A 226 9.74 -7.37 -32.84
C ARG A 226 10.52 -8.46 -33.58
N ALA A 227 11.43 -9.16 -32.91
CA ALA A 227 12.21 -10.24 -33.50
C ALA A 227 11.33 -11.34 -34.11
N HIS A 228 10.26 -11.74 -33.42
CA HIS A 228 9.31 -12.71 -33.97
C HIS A 228 8.60 -12.22 -35.23
N ASN A 229 8.24 -10.94 -35.28
CA ASN A 229 7.50 -10.37 -36.40
C ASN A 229 8.38 -10.01 -37.59
N THR A 230 9.68 -9.75 -37.39
CA THR A 230 10.58 -9.28 -38.45
C THR A 230 11.65 -10.30 -38.83
N VAL A 231 12.24 -11.01 -37.86
CA VAL A 231 13.36 -11.93 -38.10
C VAL A 231 12.87 -13.31 -38.53
N LEU A 232 11.86 -13.88 -37.85
CA LEU A 232 11.38 -15.22 -38.19
C LEU A 232 10.86 -15.35 -39.64
N PRO A 233 10.10 -14.39 -40.21
CA PRO A 233 9.70 -14.47 -41.61
C PRO A 233 10.88 -14.41 -42.58
N VAL A 234 11.90 -13.61 -42.29
CA VAL A 234 13.11 -13.50 -43.12
C VAL A 234 13.93 -14.79 -43.04
N LEU A 235 14.03 -15.38 -41.85
CA LEU A 235 14.66 -16.68 -41.63
C LEU A 235 13.95 -17.79 -42.43
N GLU A 236 12.62 -17.82 -42.37
CA GLU A 236 11.79 -18.76 -43.14
C GLU A 236 11.99 -18.57 -44.66
N GLN A 237 12.00 -17.34 -45.15
CA GLN A 237 12.20 -17.03 -46.56
C GLN A 237 13.59 -17.45 -47.06
N LYS A 238 14.62 -17.32 -46.23
CA LYS A 238 16.01 -17.52 -46.62
C LYS A 238 16.43 -18.99 -46.62
N PHE A 239 15.95 -19.77 -45.65
CA PHE A 239 16.34 -21.16 -45.46
C PHE A 239 15.24 -22.14 -45.90
N GLY A 240 13.98 -21.72 -45.90
CA GLY A 240 12.82 -22.56 -46.19
C GLY A 240 12.32 -23.35 -44.97
N ARG A 241 11.03 -23.71 -44.97
CA ARG A 241 10.37 -24.37 -43.82
C ARG A 241 10.96 -25.73 -43.47
N ASN A 242 11.34 -26.53 -44.46
CA ASN A 242 11.86 -27.88 -44.23
C ASN A 242 13.35 -27.91 -43.86
N TYR A 243 13.98 -26.73 -43.64
CA TYR A 243 15.39 -26.65 -43.32
C TYR A 243 15.66 -27.25 -41.92
N PRO A 244 16.65 -28.14 -41.77
CA PRO A 244 16.94 -28.76 -40.49
C PRO A 244 17.51 -27.74 -39.49
N LEU A 245 16.89 -27.63 -38.31
CA LEU A 245 17.29 -26.67 -37.26
C LEU A 245 18.75 -26.82 -36.83
N SER A 246 19.25 -28.06 -36.78
CA SER A 246 20.64 -28.37 -36.40
C SER A 246 21.68 -27.81 -37.39
N SER A 247 21.26 -27.42 -38.59
CA SER A 247 22.12 -26.88 -39.64
C SER A 247 22.00 -25.36 -39.77
N LEU A 248 21.26 -24.69 -38.88
CA LEU A 248 21.20 -23.23 -38.86
C LEU A 248 22.57 -22.67 -38.44
N PRO A 249 23.02 -21.57 -39.08
CA PRO A 249 24.22 -20.87 -38.64
C PRO A 249 24.12 -20.44 -37.18
N HIS A 250 25.27 -20.31 -36.52
CA HIS A 250 25.29 -19.78 -35.16
C HIS A 250 24.78 -18.33 -35.15
N GLN A 251 24.25 -17.88 -34.02
CA GLN A 251 23.54 -16.60 -33.93
C GLN A 251 24.38 -15.39 -34.39
N GLN A 252 25.68 -15.37 -34.09
CA GLN A 252 26.60 -14.32 -34.54
C GLN A 252 26.75 -14.25 -36.06
N GLU A 253 26.57 -15.38 -36.75
CA GLU A 253 26.56 -15.45 -38.21
C GLU A 253 25.19 -15.09 -38.76
N LEU A 254 24.11 -15.51 -38.07
CA LEU A 254 22.75 -15.09 -38.41
C LEU A 254 22.59 -13.57 -38.33
N GLU A 255 23.16 -12.89 -37.34
CA GLU A 255 23.09 -11.42 -37.22
C GLU A 255 23.74 -10.70 -38.41
N LYS A 256 24.82 -11.26 -38.98
CA LYS A 256 25.46 -10.70 -40.19
C LYS A 256 24.57 -10.82 -41.43
N ILE A 257 23.62 -11.75 -41.41
CA ILE A 257 22.78 -12.12 -42.55
C ILE A 257 21.37 -11.52 -42.40
N ILE A 258 20.86 -11.47 -41.18
CA ILE A 258 19.52 -11.02 -40.79
C ILE A 258 19.69 -10.08 -39.59
N PRO A 259 19.71 -8.75 -39.80
CA PRO A 259 19.80 -7.79 -38.72
C PRO A 259 18.71 -8.02 -37.66
N GLY A 260 19.09 -8.10 -36.39
CA GLY A 260 18.18 -8.35 -35.26
C GLY A 260 17.98 -9.84 -34.90
N ALA A 261 18.67 -10.77 -35.56
CA ALA A 261 18.71 -12.18 -35.15
C ALA A 261 19.25 -12.37 -33.71
N ALA A 262 20.09 -11.47 -33.22
CA ALA A 262 20.54 -11.39 -31.84
C ALA A 262 19.37 -11.28 -30.83
N SER A 263 18.25 -10.68 -31.24
CA SER A 263 17.06 -10.51 -30.40
C SER A 263 16.25 -11.80 -30.22
N LEU A 264 16.55 -12.89 -30.95
CA LEU A 264 15.91 -14.19 -30.72
C LEU A 264 16.36 -14.86 -29.41
N ASP A 265 17.59 -14.60 -28.95
CA ASP A 265 18.10 -15.15 -27.68
C ASP A 265 17.64 -14.36 -26.46
N LYS A 266 17.00 -13.20 -26.68
CA LYS A 266 16.41 -12.38 -25.61
C LYS A 266 15.21 -13.05 -24.95
N ILE A 267 14.69 -14.12 -25.54
CA ILE A 267 13.65 -14.97 -24.93
C ILE A 267 14.17 -15.56 -23.61
N ASP A 268 15.38 -16.11 -23.59
CA ASP A 268 15.92 -16.75 -22.38
C ASP A 268 16.20 -15.70 -21.30
N GLU A 269 16.74 -14.54 -21.67
CA GLU A 269 16.95 -13.40 -20.76
C GLU A 269 15.62 -12.89 -20.17
N PHE A 270 14.58 -12.78 -21.01
CA PHE A 270 13.23 -12.42 -20.58
C PHE A 270 12.68 -13.43 -19.57
N LEU A 271 12.78 -14.73 -19.88
CA LEU A 271 12.24 -15.80 -19.04
C LEU A 271 12.99 -15.93 -17.72
N GLN A 272 14.32 -15.78 -17.70
CA GLN A 272 15.11 -15.74 -16.47
C GLN A 272 14.73 -14.57 -15.56
N LYS A 273 14.51 -13.39 -16.16
CA LYS A 273 14.08 -12.19 -15.40
C LYS A 273 12.65 -12.34 -14.91
N LEU A 274 11.78 -12.97 -15.68
CA LEU A 274 10.41 -13.31 -15.31
C LEU A 274 10.39 -14.30 -14.12
N GLU A 275 11.19 -15.35 -14.18
CA GLU A 275 11.37 -16.32 -13.10
C GLU A 275 11.87 -15.64 -11.82
N SER A 276 12.83 -14.72 -11.93
CA SER A 276 13.32 -13.94 -10.80
C SER A 276 12.20 -13.13 -10.13
N VAL A 277 11.31 -12.53 -10.93
CA VAL A 277 10.13 -11.83 -10.40
C VAL A 277 9.18 -12.80 -9.71
N ILE A 278 8.90 -13.96 -10.31
CA ILE A 278 8.03 -14.98 -9.72
C ILE A 278 8.59 -15.41 -8.36
N ILE A 279 9.86 -15.80 -8.30
CA ILE A 279 10.50 -16.25 -7.05
C ILE A 279 10.41 -15.16 -5.97
N ARG A 280 10.63 -13.89 -6.31
CA ARG A 280 10.56 -12.77 -5.36
C ARG A 280 9.12 -12.41 -4.96
N GLY A 281 8.16 -12.62 -5.85
CA GLY A 281 6.77 -12.19 -5.71
C GLY A 281 5.89 -13.13 -4.88
N SER A 282 6.36 -13.57 -3.71
CA SER A 282 5.51 -14.37 -2.81
C SER A 282 4.31 -13.57 -2.30
N ALA A 283 3.19 -14.24 -2.04
CA ALA A 283 1.97 -13.62 -1.54
C ALA A 283 2.22 -12.88 -0.21
N GLU A 284 2.97 -13.51 0.69
CA GLU A 284 3.38 -12.92 1.96
C GLU A 284 4.32 -11.73 1.77
N GLY A 285 5.34 -11.85 0.90
CA GLY A 285 6.29 -10.76 0.65
C GLY A 285 5.63 -9.52 0.06
N ILE A 286 4.68 -9.70 -0.86
CA ILE A 286 3.91 -8.59 -1.42
C ILE A 286 3.00 -7.96 -0.36
N LEU A 287 2.33 -8.76 0.48
CA LEU A 287 1.52 -8.25 1.58
C LEU A 287 2.36 -7.43 2.56
N GLN A 288 3.50 -7.98 3.00
CA GLN A 288 4.39 -7.34 3.96
C GLN A 288 4.97 -6.03 3.42
N SER A 289 5.40 -5.99 2.16
CA SER A 289 5.90 -4.76 1.53
C SER A 289 4.80 -3.71 1.31
N ALA A 290 3.57 -4.14 1.05
CA ALA A 290 2.42 -3.24 0.90
C ALA A 290 1.98 -2.62 2.24
N ILE A 291 2.07 -3.37 3.34
CA ILE A 291 1.68 -2.91 4.68
C ILE A 291 2.84 -2.13 5.33
N TYR A 292 4.04 -2.69 5.34
CA TYR A 292 5.20 -2.11 6.04
C TYR A 292 6.17 -1.46 5.06
N SER A 293 5.86 -0.24 4.63
CA SER A 293 6.79 0.56 3.82
C SER A 293 8.07 0.84 4.62
N GLN A 294 9.24 0.49 4.07
CA GLN A 294 10.54 0.72 4.70
C GLN A 294 11.13 2.12 4.43
N SER A 295 10.31 3.10 4.05
CA SER A 295 10.80 4.49 3.86
C SER A 295 11.31 5.09 5.17
N SER A 296 12.41 5.83 5.12
CA SER A 296 13.00 6.59 6.26
C SER A 296 11.95 7.45 6.98
N ASP A 297 11.11 8.15 6.21
CA ASP A 297 10.10 9.06 6.74
C ASP A 297 9.03 8.33 7.57
N SER A 298 8.74 7.07 7.23
CA SER A 298 7.81 6.23 7.99
C SER A 298 8.42 5.76 9.31
N GLN A 299 9.74 5.57 9.37
CA GLN A 299 10.44 5.17 10.59
C GLN A 299 10.52 6.32 11.59
N GLU A 300 10.95 7.50 11.13
CA GLU A 300 11.06 8.70 11.97
C GLU A 300 9.70 9.11 12.56
N ARG A 301 8.64 9.10 11.73
CA ARG A 301 7.29 9.41 12.21
C ARG A 301 6.74 8.34 13.16
N SER A 302 7.10 7.07 12.99
CA SER A 302 6.73 5.99 13.92
C SER A 302 7.33 6.22 15.30
N GLN A 303 8.62 6.58 15.34
CA GLN A 303 9.32 6.91 16.57
C GLN A 303 8.68 8.13 17.25
N SER A 304 8.44 9.20 16.50
CA SER A 304 7.76 10.41 17.01
C SER A 304 6.37 10.09 17.59
N MET A 305 5.58 9.27 16.91
CA MET A 305 4.27 8.84 17.39
C MET A 305 4.38 8.05 18.71
N ASN A 306 5.32 7.09 18.79
CA ASN A 306 5.54 6.28 19.99
C ASN A 306 5.99 7.13 21.19
N GLU A 307 6.87 8.11 20.96
CA GLU A 307 7.30 9.05 22.00
C GLU A 307 6.14 9.90 22.52
N SER A 308 5.31 10.44 21.62
CA SER A 308 4.13 11.23 21.97
C SER A 308 3.10 10.40 22.74
N LEU A 309 2.86 9.14 22.33
CA LEU A 309 1.98 8.22 23.06
C LEU A 309 2.52 7.90 24.46
N LYS A 310 3.84 7.69 24.59
CA LYS A 310 4.48 7.43 25.89
C LYS A 310 4.31 8.60 26.85
N LYS A 311 4.60 9.83 26.41
CA LYS A 311 4.38 11.06 27.20
C LYS A 311 2.91 11.21 27.62
N LEU A 312 1.98 10.92 26.71
CA LEU A 312 0.55 10.95 27.00
C LEU A 312 0.17 9.98 28.12
N LYS A 313 0.70 8.76 28.10
CA LYS A 313 0.49 7.76 29.16
C LYS A 313 1.03 8.21 30.50
N GLU A 314 2.27 8.71 30.54
CA GLU A 314 2.88 9.21 31.77
C GLU A 314 2.06 10.34 32.41
N LYS A 315 1.38 11.15 31.60
CA LYS A 315 0.58 12.30 32.05
C LYS A 315 -0.84 11.92 32.50
N TYR A 316 -1.47 10.91 31.91
CA TYR A 316 -2.92 10.63 32.10
C TYR A 316 -3.27 9.21 32.56
N VAL A 317 -2.32 8.28 32.57
CA VAL A 317 -2.48 6.92 33.12
C VAL A 317 -1.71 6.87 34.44
N GLN A 318 -2.34 7.36 35.52
CA GLN A 318 -1.93 7.07 36.89
C GLN A 318 -2.75 5.89 37.42
#